data_AF-A0A1Z5SHH9-F1
#
_entry.id   AF-A0A1Z5SHH9-F1
#
_cell.length_a   1.000
_cell.length_b   1.000
_cell.length_c   1.000
_cell.angle_alpha   90.00
_cell.angle_beta   90.00
_cell.angle_gamma   90.00
#
_symmetry.space_group_name_H-M   'P 1'
#
loop_
_entity.id
_entity.type
_entity.pdbx_description
1 polymer ?
#
loop_
_entity_poly.entity_id
_entity_poly.type
_entity_poly.pdbx_seq_one_letter_code
_entity_poly.pdbx_strand_id
1 'polypeptide(L)' 'MINIKNKEQEVCSLMVVDMNGRVCYETHMEPQDNLTLDLRSLLSGIYTLIFETTTTSFTQQIVKY' A
#
# COMPACT_ATOMS: atom_id res chain seq x y z
N MET A 1 4.97 -7.88 8.36
CA MET A 1 5.18 -6.42 8.38
C MET A 1 5.90 -6.03 7.11
N ILE A 2 5.51 -4.93 6.47
CA ILE A 2 6.17 -4.40 5.26
C ILE A 2 6.54 -2.95 5.53
N ASN A 3 7.78 -2.57 5.18
CA ASN A 3 8.24 -1.20 5.24
C ASN A 3 8.11 -0.55 3.87
N ILE A 4 7.40 0.57 3.83
CA ILE A 4 7.11 1.33 2.64
C ILE A 4 7.72 2.72 2.81
N LYS A 5 8.41 3.21 1.79
CA LYS A 5 8.94 4.58 1.77
C LYS A 5 8.41 5.31 0.55
N ASN A 6 7.82 6.49 0.75
CA ASN A 6 7.50 7.39 -0.34
C ASN A 6 8.80 8.06 -0.83
N LYS A 7 9.25 7.72 -2.04
CA LYS A 7 10.44 8.32 -2.66
C LYS A 7 10.10 9.47 -3.62
N GLU A 8 8.81 9.71 -3.85
CA GLU A 8 8.33 10.77 -4.72
C GLU A 8 8.48 12.13 -4.02
N GLN A 9 8.39 13.20 -4.81
CA GLN A 9 8.34 14.59 -4.31
C GLN A 9 6.89 15.04 -4.04
N GLU A 10 5.92 14.14 -4.22
CA GLU A 10 4.49 14.37 -4.09
C GLU A 10 3.89 13.50 -2.98
N VAL A 11 2.71 13.89 -2.49
CA VAL A 11 1.91 13.06 -1.60
C VAL A 11 1.48 11.80 -2.35
N CYS A 12 1.66 10.65 -1.72
CA CYS A 12 1.32 9.34 -2.28
C CYS A 12 0.14 8.73 -1.52
N SER A 13 -0.95 8.45 -2.22
CA SER A 13 -2.03 7.59 -1.73
C SER A 13 -1.59 6.13 -1.79
N LEU A 14 -1.79 5.41 -0.70
CA LEU A 14 -1.53 3.99 -0.58
C LEU A 14 -2.83 3.26 -0.22
N MET A 15 -3.23 2.32 -1.07
CA MET A 15 -4.34 1.41 -0.83
C MET A 15 -3.87 -0.04 -0.80
N VAL A 16 -4.44 -0.84 0.08
CA VAL A 16 -4.27 -2.29 0.13
C VAL A 16 -5.61 -2.94 -0.16
N VAL A 17 -5.70 -3.67 -1.26
CA VAL A 17 -6.94 -4.24 -1.79
C VAL A 17 -6.84 -5.77 -1.83
N ASP A 18 -7.85 -6.48 -1.34
CA ASP A 18 -7.89 -7.95 -1.43
C ASP A 18 -8.32 -8.43 -2.83
N MET A 19 -8.25 -9.75 -3.08
CA MET A 19 -8.66 -10.33 -4.37
C MET A 19 -10.13 -10.12 -4.74
N ASN A 20 -10.99 -9.78 -3.78
CA ASN A 20 -12.40 -9.49 -4.02
C ASN A 20 -12.63 -8.01 -4.33
N GLY A 21 -11.58 -7.20 -4.39
CA GLY A 21 -11.66 -5.76 -4.62
C GLY A 21 -11.96 -4.94 -3.36
N ARG A 22 -11.91 -5.54 -2.16
CA ARG A 22 -12.18 -4.81 -0.90
C ARG A 22 -10.93 -4.06 -0.44
N VAL A 23 -11.08 -2.75 -0.21
CA VAL A 23 -10.06 -1.93 0.45
C VAL A 23 -9.94 -2.36 1.91
N CYS A 24 -8.79 -2.91 2.26
CA CYS A 24 -8.45 -3.39 3.59
C CYS A 24 -7.70 -2.32 4.40
N TYR A 25 -7.02 -1.42 3.71
CA TYR A 25 -6.27 -0.31 4.30
C TYR A 25 -6.12 0.81 3.27
N GLU A 26 -6.18 2.05 3.73
CA GLU A 26 -5.98 3.25 2.92
C GLU A 26 -5.30 4.33 3.75
N THR A 27 -4.29 4.98 3.20
CA THR A 27 -3.62 6.11 3.84
C THR A 27 -2.93 7.00 2.82
N HIS A 28 -2.44 8.15 3.28
CA HIS A 28 -1.62 9.06 2.50
C HIS A 28 -0.23 9.17 3.15
N MET A 29 0.81 9.24 2.33
CA MET A 29 2.19 9.38 2.75
C MET A 29 2.75 10.69 2.21
N GLU A 30 3.29 11.54 3.09
CA GLU A 30 3.99 12.74 2.67
C GLU A 30 5.29 12.40 1.91
N PRO A 31 5.88 13.33 1.15
CA PRO A 31 7.19 13.10 0.54
C PRO A 31 8.23 12.66 1.56
N GLN A 32 9.02 11.63 1.24
CA GLN A 32 10.05 11.03 2.11
C GLN A 32 9.55 10.29 3.36
N ASP A 33 8.23 10.17 3.56
CA ASP A 33 7.68 9.42 4.70
C ASP A 33 8.03 7.93 4.65
N ASN A 34 8.06 7.33 5.84
CA ASN A 34 8.21 5.90 6.02
C ASN A 34 7.01 5.35 6.78
N LEU A 35 6.34 4.35 6.19
CA LEU A 35 5.21 3.66 6.77
C LEU A 35 5.57 2.20 7.04
N THR A 36 5.25 1.72 8.24
CA THR A 36 5.29 0.30 8.55
C THR A 36 3.87 -0.24 8.50
N LEU A 37 3.58 -1.07 7.51
CA LEU A 37 2.29 -1.73 7.36
C LEU A 37 2.32 -3.07 8.11
N ASP A 38 1.48 -3.19 9.14
CA ASP A 38 1.27 -4.45 9.83
C ASP A 38 0.12 -5.24 9.20
N LEU A 39 0.47 -6.33 8.52
CA LEU A 39 -0.47 -7.21 7.84
C LEU A 39 -1.02 -8.32 8.73
N ARG A 40 -0.62 -8.40 10.02
CA ARG A 40 -1.00 -9.51 10.89
C ARG A 40 -2.52 -9.65 11.08
N SER A 41 -3.26 -8.55 11.05
CA SER A 41 -4.72 -8.54 11.18
C SER A 41 -5.48 -8.96 9.90
N LEU A 42 -4.80 -9.00 8.75
CA LEU A 42 -5.42 -9.42 7.49
C LEU A 42 -5.53 -10.95 7.42
N LEU A 43 -6.50 -11.45 6.66
CA LEU A 43 -6.63 -12.89 6.40
C LEU A 43 -5.48 -13.38 5.50
N SER A 44 -5.32 -14.69 5.39
CA SER A 44 -4.41 -15.26 4.39
C SER A 44 -5.01 -15.09 2.99
N GLY A 45 -4.19 -14.72 2.02
CA GLY A 45 -4.64 -14.38 0.67
C GLY A 45 -3.65 -13.52 -0.09
N ILE A 46 -4.06 -13.12 -1.30
CA ILE A 46 -3.30 -12.20 -2.15
C ILE A 46 -3.88 -10.79 -1.98
N TYR A 47 -3.00 -9.82 -1.82
CA TYR A 47 -3.36 -8.41 -1.71
C TYR A 47 -2.59 -7.60 -2.75
N THR A 48 -3.27 -6.62 -3.34
CA THR A 48 -2.67 -5.63 -4.23
C THR A 48 -2.43 -4.35 -3.45
N LEU A 49 -1.18 -3.93 -3.35
CA LEU A 49 -0.81 -2.59 -2.91
C LEU A 49 -0.85 -1.68 -4.13
N ILE A 50 -1.55 -0.57 -4.00
CA ILE A 50 -1.68 0.46 -5.03
C ILE A 50 -1.10 1.73 -4.45
N PHE A 51 -0.14 2.31 -5.15
CA PHE A 51 0.51 3.56 -4.85
C PHE A 51 0.15 4.55 -5.96
N GLU A 52 -0.39 5.70 -5.61
CA GLU A 52 -0.84 6.69 -6.58
C GLU A 52 -0.44 8.09 -6.12
N THR A 53 0.19 8.85 -6.99
CA THR A 53 0.44 10.29 -6.84
C THR A 53 -0.35 11.05 -7.91
N THR A 54 -0.08 12.34 -8.08
CA THR A 54 -0.71 13.11 -9.16
C THR A 54 -0.16 12.69 -10.53
N THR A 55 1.08 12.22 -10.56
CA THR A 55 1.84 12.01 -11.81
C THR A 55 2.26 10.56 -12.05
N THR A 56 2.24 9.72 -11.02
CA THR A 56 2.72 8.34 -11.08
C THR A 56 1.76 7.38 -10.40
N SER A 57 1.73 6.16 -10.90
CA SER A 57 1.07 5.05 -10.22
C SER A 57 1.95 3.81 -10.27
N PHE A 58 1.93 3.04 -9.19
CA PHE A 58 2.67 1.80 -9.05
C PHE A 58 1.82 0.78 -8.31
N THR A 59 1.83 -0.47 -8.76
CA THR A 59 1.11 -1.56 -8.10
C THR A 59 2.06 -2.71 -7.79
N GLN A 60 1.83 -3.34 -6.63
CA GLN A 60 2.61 -4.50 -6.20
C GLN A 60 1.70 -5.51 -5.53
N GLN A 61 1.83 -6.78 -5.92
CA GLN A 61 1.11 -7.87 -5.26
C GLN A 61 1.95 -8.45 -4.12
N ILE A 62 1.27 -8.80 -3.03
CA ILE A 62 1.83 -9.54 -1.91
C ILE A 62 0.99 -10.78 -1.64
N VAL A 63 1.65 -11.86 -1.24
CA VAL A 63 1.00 -13.10 -0.81
C VAL A 63 1.20 -13.21 0.70
N LYS A 64 0.09 -13.28 1.43
CA LYS A 64 0.08 -13.56 2.87
C LYS A 64 -0.37 -14.99 3.08
N TYR A 65 0.52 -15.80 3.64
CA TYR A 65 0.25 -17.17 4.08
C TYR A 65 -0.40 -17.18 5.46
#